data_AF-A0AAE8M7P5-F1
#
_entry.id   AF-A0AAE8M7P5-F1
#
_cell.length_a   1.000
_cell.length_b   1.000
_cell.length_c   1.000
_cell.angle_alpha   90.00
_cell.angle_beta   90.00
_cell.angle_gamma   90.00
#
_symmetry.space_group_name_H-M   'P 1'
#
loop_
_entity.id
_entity.type
_entity.pdbx_description
1 polymer ?
#
loop_
_entity_poly.entity_id
_entity_poly.type
_entity_poly.pdbx_seq_one_letter_code
_entity_poly.pdbx_strand_id
1 'polypeptide(L)'
;MSTAISLQWCCHYAGQTGWNGRAQSGIRYMHEKIMNRLIQIDETCAKRIAKVWKEMIATTIKDKSVRFHSIEEFLEFRMVDIGARSVEAIMLFGMGKTLTQQEDAQLACIIRPCFAALAWTNDYFPFDREMEDAQSSTLINPLTKAKYLRGRRGCGC
;
A
#
# COMPACT_ATOMS: atom_id res chain seq x y z
N MET A 1 11.62 2.56 25.40
CA MET A 1 10.75 3.47 24.62
C MET A 1 10.23 2.89 23.30
N SER A 2 10.69 1.71 22.83
CA SER A 2 10.35 1.16 21.49
C SER A 2 8.97 0.46 21.39
N THR A 3 8.40 -0.02 22.50
CA THR A 3 7.17 -0.84 22.51
C THR A 3 5.86 -0.05 22.35
N ALA A 4 5.83 1.24 22.73
CA ALA A 4 4.61 2.04 22.70
C ALA A 4 4.15 2.40 21.27
N ILE A 5 5.09 2.64 20.35
CA ILE A 5 4.80 2.99 18.96
C ILE A 5 4.26 1.77 18.20
N SER A 6 4.78 0.58 18.50
CA SER A 6 4.31 -0.70 17.96
C SER A 6 2.86 -0.99 18.39
N LEU A 7 2.53 -0.78 19.66
CA LEU A 7 1.24 -1.18 20.22
C LEU A 7 0.07 -0.29 19.74
N GLN A 8 0.29 1.01 19.58
CA GLN A 8 -0.76 1.96 19.17
C GLN A 8 -1.10 1.84 17.67
N TRP A 9 -0.11 1.49 16.86
CA TRP A 9 -0.23 1.23 15.42
C TRP A 9 -1.10 0.02 15.09
N CYS A 10 -0.89 -1.03 15.87
CA CYS A 10 -1.47 -2.33 15.64
C CYS A 10 -2.93 -2.41 16.13
N CYS A 11 -3.30 -1.62 17.15
CA CYS A 11 -4.69 -1.40 17.57
C CYS A 11 -5.54 -0.71 16.49
N HIS A 12 -4.97 0.24 15.73
CA HIS A 12 -5.71 0.99 14.71
C HIS A 12 -5.98 0.13 13.46
N TYR A 13 -5.02 -0.70 13.06
CA TYR A 13 -5.14 -1.64 11.93
C TYR A 13 -6.18 -2.74 12.18
N ALA A 14 -6.25 -3.24 13.42
CA ALA A 14 -7.21 -4.25 13.86
C ALA A 14 -8.66 -3.75 13.79
N GLY A 15 -8.96 -2.58 14.36
CA GLY A 15 -10.34 -2.16 14.60
C GLY A 15 -11.20 -1.85 13.37
N GLN A 16 -10.64 -1.77 12.16
CA GLN A 16 -11.32 -1.15 11.01
C GLN A 16 -11.50 -2.04 9.77
N THR A 17 -11.09 -3.31 9.81
CA THR A 17 -11.11 -4.20 8.63
C THR A 17 -12.33 -5.14 8.57
N GLY A 18 -13.22 -5.14 9.58
CA GLY A 18 -14.36 -6.07 9.64
C GLY A 18 -13.97 -7.53 9.97
N TRP A 19 -12.71 -7.78 10.31
CA TRP A 19 -12.22 -9.08 10.76
C TRP A 19 -12.63 -9.33 12.21
N ASN A 20 -12.87 -10.59 12.60
CA ASN A 20 -13.13 -10.92 14.01
C ASN A 20 -11.91 -10.60 14.90
N GLY A 21 -12.14 -10.41 16.21
CA GLY A 21 -11.09 -9.98 17.15
C GLY A 21 -9.87 -10.90 17.26
N ARG A 22 -10.01 -12.18 16.88
CA ARG A 22 -8.92 -13.17 16.89
C ARG A 22 -8.02 -13.05 15.64
N ALA A 23 -8.60 -12.78 14.48
CA ALA A 23 -7.81 -12.56 13.28
C ALA A 23 -7.09 -11.20 13.31
N GLN A 24 -7.74 -10.20 13.91
CA GLN A 24 -7.12 -8.91 14.20
C GLN A 24 -5.87 -9.04 15.07
N SER A 25 -5.93 -9.84 16.15
CA SER A 25 -4.77 -10.06 17.02
C SER A 25 -3.66 -10.91 16.36
N GLY A 26 -4.02 -11.80 15.43
CA GLY A 26 -3.07 -12.59 14.64
C GLY A 26 -2.25 -11.74 13.66
N ILE A 27 -2.91 -10.90 12.85
CA ILE A 27 -2.20 -10.02 11.90
C ILE A 27 -1.32 -9.03 12.65
N ARG A 28 -1.85 -8.47 13.74
CA ARG A 28 -1.11 -7.62 14.67
C ARG A 28 0.20 -8.27 15.13
N TYR A 29 0.09 -9.47 15.70
CA TYR A 29 1.24 -10.22 16.19
C TYR A 29 2.29 -10.48 15.09
N MET A 30 1.84 -10.84 13.88
CA MET A 30 2.74 -11.05 12.75
C MET A 30 3.47 -9.78 12.34
N HIS A 31 2.78 -8.64 12.24
CA HIS A 31 3.42 -7.35 11.95
C HIS A 31 4.46 -6.97 13.01
N GLU A 32 4.12 -7.09 14.30
CA GLU A 32 5.05 -6.80 15.40
C GLU A 32 6.27 -7.71 15.34
N LYS A 33 6.07 -9.01 15.07
CA LYS A 33 7.16 -9.99 14.94
C LYS A 33 8.08 -9.69 13.77
N ILE A 34 7.53 -9.35 12.59
CA ILE A 34 8.31 -8.98 11.41
C ILE A 34 9.13 -7.72 11.69
N MET A 35 8.50 -6.67 12.21
CA MET A 35 9.19 -5.40 12.48
C MET A 35 10.29 -5.56 13.52
N ASN A 36 10.07 -6.34 14.59
CA ASN A 36 11.10 -6.63 15.57
C ASN A 36 12.30 -7.34 14.95
N ARG A 37 12.08 -8.26 14.00
CA ARG A 37 13.18 -8.92 13.28
C ARG A 37 13.94 -7.96 12.37
N LEU A 38 13.24 -7.08 11.65
CA LEU A 38 13.88 -6.07 10.79
C LEU A 38 14.74 -5.11 11.62
N ILE A 39 14.23 -4.63 12.76
CA ILE A 39 14.95 -3.72 13.67
C ILE A 39 16.22 -4.38 14.22
N GLN A 40 16.17 -5.68 14.54
CA GLN A 40 17.34 -6.43 15.01
C GLN A 40 18.46 -6.55 13.97
N ILE A 41 18.13 -6.45 12.69
CA ILE A 41 19.09 -6.56 11.57
C ILE A 41 19.61 -5.18 11.18
N ASP A 42 18.72 -4.24 10.89
CA ASP A 42 19.05 -2.86 10.53
C ASP A 42 17.93 -1.93 10.97
N GLU A 43 18.14 -1.24 12.10
CA GLU A 43 17.17 -0.33 12.69
C GLU A 43 16.84 0.86 11.78
N THR A 44 17.81 1.37 11.02
CA THR A 44 17.63 2.56 10.17
C THR A 44 16.73 2.23 9.00
N CYS A 45 17.03 1.14 8.28
CA CYS A 45 16.21 0.69 7.16
C CYS A 45 14.83 0.20 7.64
N ALA A 46 14.75 -0.48 8.80
CA ALA A 46 13.47 -0.89 9.38
C ALA A 46 12.56 0.29 9.72
N LYS A 47 13.12 1.42 10.22
CA LYS A 47 12.36 2.65 10.45
C LYS A 47 11.80 3.24 9.15
N ARG A 48 12.54 3.19 8.04
CA ARG A 48 12.04 3.60 6.72
C ARG A 48 10.86 2.73 6.29
N ILE A 49 10.97 1.40 6.39
CA ILE A 49 9.88 0.45 6.08
C ILE A 49 8.64 0.78 6.91
N ALA A 50 8.79 0.92 8.24
CA ALA A 50 7.67 1.25 9.12
C ALA A 50 6.97 2.54 8.70
N LYS A 51 7.73 3.59 8.35
CA LYS A 51 7.19 4.88 7.93
C LYS A 51 6.33 4.75 6.67
N VAL A 52 6.88 4.20 5.59
CA VAL A 52 6.15 4.11 4.30
C VAL A 52 4.96 3.17 4.37
N TRP A 53 5.05 2.12 5.19
CA TRP A 53 3.91 1.22 5.42
C TRP A 53 2.79 1.93 6.18
N LYS A 54 3.11 2.85 7.11
CA LYS A 54 2.12 3.70 7.78
C LYS A 54 1.33 4.51 6.79
N GLU A 55 2.07 5.16 5.89
CA GLU A 55 1.52 6.07 4.90
C GLU A 55 0.60 5.31 3.95
N MET A 56 1.04 4.13 3.48
CA MET A 56 0.22 3.23 2.68
C MET A 56 -1.11 2.91 3.36
N ILE A 57 -1.09 2.42 4.61
CA ILE A 57 -2.31 2.06 5.34
C ILE A 57 -3.21 3.29 5.55
N ALA A 58 -2.63 4.42 5.96
CA ALA A 58 -3.39 5.65 6.19
C ALA A 58 -4.07 6.14 4.91
N THR A 59 -3.36 6.12 3.77
CA THR A 59 -3.90 6.48 2.46
C THR A 59 -5.00 5.51 2.04
N THR A 60 -4.77 4.19 2.15
CA THR A 60 -5.78 3.19 1.81
C THR A 60 -7.04 3.38 2.66
N ILE A 61 -6.94 3.65 3.96
CA ILE A 61 -8.12 3.84 4.83
C ILE A 61 -8.87 5.12 4.46
N LYS A 62 -8.15 6.23 4.28
CA LYS A 62 -8.74 7.55 4.05
C LYS A 62 -9.44 7.62 2.70
N ASP A 63 -8.79 7.11 1.66
CA ASP A 63 -9.16 7.43 0.28
C ASP A 63 -9.81 6.24 -0.46
N LYS A 64 -10.04 5.09 0.20
CA LYS A 64 -10.65 3.87 -0.40
C LYS A 64 -12.01 4.11 -1.07
N SER A 65 -12.76 5.08 -0.56
CA SER A 65 -14.12 5.40 -0.99
C SER A 65 -14.19 6.67 -1.85
N VAL A 66 -13.05 7.31 -2.12
CA VAL A 66 -12.99 8.54 -2.92
C VAL A 66 -13.23 8.21 -4.39
N ARG A 67 -14.02 9.08 -5.04
CA ARG A 67 -14.20 9.07 -6.49
C ARG A 67 -13.17 10.01 -7.10
N PHE A 68 -12.21 9.46 -7.84
CA PHE A 68 -11.22 10.24 -8.57
C PHE A 68 -11.82 10.86 -9.84
N HIS A 69 -11.37 12.07 -10.17
CA HIS A 69 -11.85 12.86 -11.31
C HIS A 69 -10.94 12.76 -12.53
N SER A 70 -9.71 12.26 -12.37
CA SER A 70 -8.76 12.02 -13.47
C SER A 70 -7.88 10.78 -13.25
N ILE A 71 -7.16 10.36 -14.31
CA ILE A 71 -6.22 9.23 -14.25
C ILE A 71 -5.08 9.61 -13.32
N GLU A 72 -4.61 10.84 -13.45
CA GLU A 72 -3.47 11.38 -12.73
C GLU A 72 -3.76 11.38 -11.22
N GLU A 73 -4.95 11.84 -10.81
CA GLU A 73 -5.39 11.83 -9.41
C GLU A 73 -5.47 10.39 -8.87
N PHE A 74 -6.07 9.47 -9.64
CA PHE A 74 -6.13 8.06 -9.28
C PHE A 74 -4.74 7.45 -9.14
N LEU A 75 -3.83 7.75 -10.08
CA LEU A 75 -2.50 7.16 -10.12
C LEU A 75 -1.62 7.63 -8.96
N GLU A 76 -1.72 8.90 -8.56
CA GLU A 76 -1.02 9.41 -7.37
C GLU A 76 -1.47 8.69 -6.10
N PHE A 77 -2.77 8.47 -5.94
CA PHE A 77 -3.29 7.61 -4.86
C PHE A 77 -2.77 6.17 -5.00
N ARG A 78 -2.87 5.59 -6.20
CA ARG A 78 -2.66 4.16 -6.43
C ARG A 78 -1.21 3.73 -6.24
N MET A 79 -0.24 4.58 -6.61
CA MET A 79 1.18 4.33 -6.34
C MET A 79 1.47 4.16 -4.84
N VAL A 80 0.69 4.81 -3.98
CA VAL A 80 0.80 4.68 -2.52
C VAL A 80 0.03 3.47 -2.03
N ASP A 81 -1.22 3.31 -2.47
CA ASP A 81 -2.13 2.23 -2.06
C ASP A 81 -1.61 0.82 -2.42
N ILE A 82 -0.94 0.67 -3.57
CA ILE A 82 -0.28 -0.59 -3.95
C ILE A 82 0.97 -0.89 -3.10
N GLY A 83 1.44 0.08 -2.33
CA GLY A 83 2.63 -0.06 -1.51
C GLY A 83 3.94 0.00 -2.31
N ALA A 84 4.01 0.72 -3.44
CA ALA A 84 5.23 0.81 -4.24
C ALA A 84 6.42 1.33 -3.40
N ARG A 85 6.19 2.34 -2.55
CA ARG A 85 7.18 2.85 -1.59
C ARG A 85 7.56 1.84 -0.51
N SER A 86 6.63 0.99 -0.09
CA SER A 86 6.91 -0.12 0.84
C SER A 86 7.84 -1.16 0.21
N VAL A 87 7.60 -1.52 -1.06
CA VAL A 87 8.46 -2.45 -1.81
C VAL A 87 9.86 -1.86 -2.04
N GLU A 88 9.96 -0.57 -2.40
CA GLU A 88 11.25 0.12 -2.49
C GLU A 88 12.01 0.07 -1.15
N ALA A 89 11.36 0.37 -0.03
CA ALA A 89 12.01 0.35 1.28
C ALA A 89 12.49 -1.06 1.68
N ILE A 90 11.75 -2.12 1.30
CA ILE A 90 12.18 -3.51 1.50
C ILE A 90 13.39 -3.85 0.62
N MET A 91 13.41 -3.39 -0.64
CA MET A 91 14.56 -3.56 -1.54
C MET A 91 15.81 -2.88 -0.97
N LEU A 92 15.69 -1.62 -0.51
CA LEU A 92 16.77 -0.87 0.11
C LEU A 92 17.30 -1.57 1.38
N PHE A 93 16.41 -2.09 2.23
CA PHE A 93 16.77 -2.92 3.38
C PHE A 93 17.57 -4.16 2.95
N GLY A 94 17.12 -4.89 1.93
CA GLY A 94 17.82 -6.07 1.41
C GLY A 94 19.21 -5.76 0.85
N MET A 95 19.43 -4.52 0.41
CA MET A 95 20.72 -4.03 -0.07
C MET A 95 21.59 -3.41 1.04
N GLY A 96 21.09 -3.31 2.27
CA GLY A 96 21.76 -2.59 3.36
C GLY A 96 22.00 -1.11 3.03
N LYS A 97 21.07 -0.49 2.29
CA LYS A 97 21.15 0.91 1.87
C LYS A 97 19.99 1.71 2.46
N THR A 98 20.26 2.95 2.81
CA THR A 98 19.25 3.97 3.06
C THR A 98 19.54 5.18 2.19
N LEU A 99 18.50 5.95 1.89
CA LEU A 99 18.62 7.21 1.17
C LEU A 99 18.44 8.36 2.15
N THR A 100 19.22 9.43 1.93
CA THR A 100 18.98 10.74 2.53
C THR A 100 17.78 11.41 1.88
N GLN A 101 17.24 12.44 2.52
CA GLN A 101 16.13 13.23 1.96
C GLN A 101 16.50 13.89 0.63
N GLN A 102 17.77 14.27 0.45
CA GLN A 102 18.26 14.86 -0.79
C GLN A 102 18.29 13.82 -1.92
N GLU A 103 18.78 12.61 -1.64
CA GLU A 103 18.78 11.50 -2.61
C GLU A 103 17.36 11.08 -2.98
N ASP A 104 16.44 10.99 -2.01
CA ASP A 104 15.02 10.73 -2.27
C ASP A 104 14.44 11.78 -3.23
N ALA A 105 14.75 13.07 -3.04
CA ALA A 105 14.27 14.14 -3.90
C ALA A 105 14.87 14.06 -5.32
N GLN A 106 16.14 13.69 -5.45
CA GLN A 106 16.80 13.50 -6.74
C GLN A 106 16.26 12.29 -7.50
N LEU A 107 15.94 11.21 -6.79
CA LEU A 107 15.43 9.97 -7.39
C LEU A 107 13.93 10.04 -7.69
N ALA A 108 13.18 10.96 -7.07
CA ALA A 108 11.73 11.08 -7.21
C ALA A 108 11.23 11.09 -8.66
N CYS A 109 11.90 11.83 -9.55
CA CYS A 109 11.51 11.91 -10.96
C CYS A 109 11.79 10.62 -11.74
N ILE A 110 12.74 9.81 -11.29
CA ILE A 110 13.14 8.53 -11.90
C ILE A 110 12.23 7.41 -11.41
N ILE A 111 11.95 7.35 -10.11
CA ILE A 111 11.17 6.25 -9.51
C ILE A 111 9.66 6.39 -9.73
N ARG A 112 9.15 7.62 -9.89
CA ARG A 112 7.72 7.86 -10.12
C ARG A 112 7.16 7.10 -11.33
N PRO A 113 7.76 7.13 -12.54
CA PRO A 113 7.27 6.32 -13.64
C PRO A 113 7.36 4.82 -13.38
N CYS A 114 8.35 4.34 -12.61
CA CYS A 114 8.42 2.94 -12.19
C CYS A 114 7.25 2.55 -11.28
N PHE A 115 6.91 3.39 -10.30
CA PHE A 115 5.76 3.17 -9.42
C PHE A 115 4.44 3.19 -10.18
N ALA A 116 4.30 4.10 -11.15
CA ALA A 116 3.15 4.13 -12.03
C ALA A 116 3.03 2.83 -12.85
N ALA A 117 4.13 2.35 -13.43
CA ALA A 117 4.13 1.09 -14.18
C ALA A 117 3.76 -0.11 -13.30
N LEU A 118 4.25 -0.16 -12.06
CA LEU A 118 3.86 -1.20 -11.07
C LEU A 118 2.36 -1.16 -10.77
N ALA A 119 1.81 0.05 -10.54
CA ALA A 119 0.38 0.24 -10.31
C ALA A 119 -0.47 -0.27 -11.47
N TRP A 120 -0.15 0.16 -12.70
CA TRP A 120 -0.87 -0.28 -13.90
C TRP A 120 -0.78 -1.78 -14.13
N THR A 121 0.41 -2.34 -13.95
CA THR A 121 0.64 -3.78 -14.16
C THR A 121 -0.17 -4.61 -13.18
N ASN A 122 -0.19 -4.20 -11.91
CA ASN A 122 -0.97 -4.86 -10.87
C ASN A 122 -2.48 -4.67 -11.04
N ASP A 123 -2.93 -3.60 -11.69
CA ASP A 123 -4.35 -3.41 -11.98
C ASP A 123 -4.77 -4.11 -13.27
N TYR A 124 -3.84 -4.39 -14.19
CA TYR A 124 -4.11 -5.05 -15.47
C TYR A 124 -4.23 -6.58 -15.33
N PHE A 125 -3.23 -7.25 -14.74
CA PHE A 125 -3.18 -8.72 -14.77
C PHE A 125 -4.28 -9.44 -13.96
N PRO A 126 -4.62 -9.03 -12.73
CA PRO A 126 -5.68 -9.67 -11.97
C PRO A 126 -7.06 -9.06 -12.24
N PHE A 127 -7.20 -8.18 -13.24
CA PHE A 127 -8.41 -7.38 -13.45
C PHE A 127 -9.68 -8.23 -13.50
N ASP A 128 -9.70 -9.28 -14.32
CA ASP A 128 -10.89 -10.12 -14.51
C ASP A 128 -11.30 -10.83 -13.22
N ARG A 129 -10.32 -11.35 -12.47
CA ARG A 129 -10.54 -11.96 -11.15
C ARG A 129 -11.08 -10.95 -10.14
N GLU A 130 -10.47 -9.76 -10.05
CA GLU A 130 -10.93 -8.72 -9.12
C GLU A 130 -12.35 -8.26 -9.46
N MET A 131 -12.74 -8.27 -10.73
CA MET A 131 -14.09 -7.95 -11.19
C MET A 131 -15.13 -9.01 -10.84
N GLU A 132 -14.75 -10.29 -10.83
CA GLU A 132 -15.59 -11.39 -10.34
C GLU A 132 -15.77 -11.27 -8.82
N ASP A 133 -14.68 -11.08 -8.08
CA ASP A 133 -14.69 -10.91 -6.63
C ASP A 133 -15.51 -9.67 -6.19
N ALA A 134 -15.52 -8.62 -7.03
CA ALA A 134 -16.34 -7.41 -6.86
C ALA A 134 -17.84 -7.70 -6.84
N GLN A 135 -18.26 -8.67 -7.66
CA GLN A 135 -19.67 -9.00 -7.83
C GLN A 135 -20.16 -9.89 -6.69
N SER A 136 -19.25 -10.68 -6.07
CA SER A 136 -19.55 -11.54 -4.94
C SER A 136 -19.32 -10.91 -3.56
N SER A 137 -18.65 -9.75 -3.46
CA SER A 137 -18.31 -9.12 -2.18
C SER A 137 -18.96 -7.74 -1.99
N THR A 138 -19.52 -7.51 -0.80
CA THR A 138 -20.06 -6.20 -0.36
C THR A 138 -18.99 -5.28 0.23
N LEU A 139 -17.77 -5.78 0.45
CA LEU A 139 -16.74 -5.15 1.29
C LEU A 139 -15.49 -4.68 0.54
N ILE A 140 -15.41 -4.95 -0.75
CA ILE A 140 -14.34 -4.44 -1.58
C ILE A 140 -15.00 -3.51 -2.58
N ASN A 141 -14.41 -2.36 -2.80
CA ASN A 141 -14.84 -1.43 -3.82
C ASN A 141 -13.94 -1.60 -5.07
N PRO A 142 -13.98 -2.72 -5.83
CA PRO A 142 -13.38 -2.75 -7.15
C PRO A 142 -13.99 -1.70 -8.08
N LEU A 143 -15.10 -1.05 -7.69
CA LEU A 143 -15.72 0.02 -8.47
C LEU A 143 -14.82 1.23 -8.69
N THR A 144 -13.79 1.48 -7.86
CA THR A 144 -12.86 2.60 -8.14
C THR A 144 -11.95 2.28 -9.35
N LYS A 145 -11.44 1.03 -9.44
CA LYS A 145 -10.66 0.52 -10.58
C LYS A 145 -11.54 0.28 -11.82
N ALA A 146 -12.71 -0.33 -11.61
CA ALA A 146 -13.62 -0.76 -12.66
C ALA A 146 -14.38 0.39 -13.33
N LYS A 147 -14.83 1.41 -12.59
CA LYS A 147 -15.52 2.56 -13.19
C LYS A 147 -14.59 3.40 -14.05
N TYR A 148 -13.31 3.50 -13.68
CA TYR A 148 -12.33 4.24 -14.46
C TYR A 148 -12.02 3.55 -15.80
N LEU A 149 -11.73 2.24 -15.76
CA LEU A 149 -11.45 1.45 -16.96
C LEU A 149 -12.69 1.23 -17.85
N ARG A 150 -13.91 1.25 -17.30
CA ARG A 150 -15.16 1.08 -18.05
C ARG A 150 -15.72 2.40 -18.62
N GLY A 151 -15.37 3.56 -18.05
CA GLY A 151 -15.76 4.89 -18.56
C GLY A 151 -15.23 5.25 -19.97
N ARG A 152 -14.31 4.44 -20.53
CA ARG A 152 -13.83 4.55 -21.92
C ARG A 152 -14.20 3.36 -22.81
N ARG A 153 -14.95 2.36 -22.32
CA ARG A 153 -15.46 1.25 -23.14
C ARG A 153 -16.71 1.64 -23.94
N GLY A 154 -16.59 2.74 -24.70
CA GLY A 154 -17.32 2.93 -25.96
C GLY A 154 -16.64 2.22 -27.14
N CYS A 155 -15.50 1.57 -26.92
CA CYS A 155 -14.86 0.70 -27.90
C CYS A 155 -14.96 -0.74 -27.43
N GLY A 156 -15.93 -1.46 -27.98
CA GLY A 156 -16.03 -2.91 -27.89
C GLY A 156 -14.95 -3.58 -28.74
N CYS A 157 -14.45 -4.71 -28.26
CA CYS A 157 -14.13 -5.84 -29.14
C CYS A 157 -15.39 -6.69 -29.24
#